data_AF-F4PQG3-F1
#
_entry.id   AF-F4PQG3-F1
#
_cell.length_a   1.000
_cell.length_b   1.000
_cell.length_c   1.000
_cell.angle_alpha   90.00
_cell.angle_beta   90.00
_cell.angle_gamma   90.00
#
_symmetry.space_group_name_H-M   'P 1'
#
loop_
_entity.id
_entity.type
_entity.pdbx_description
1 polymer ?
#
loop_
_entity_poly.entity_id
_entity_poly.type
_entity_poly.pdbx_seq_one_letter_code
_entity_poly.pdbx_strand_id
1 'polypeptide(L)'
;MDMSKYVQSMNNAFDNFSKKFDALVILDANTSKRMASSPNWHASDAEQVSMVNAFKDTSVTTLSYEGKEFKIHPRSYDHVLTAYREEGDDYRHLMLRIDGDVVAVAYTSNFLQVNELWLDKANFTPLFGAVKAFSGAAKACGAIAGAISAAFG
;
A
#
# COMPACT_ATOMS: atom_id res chain seq x y z
N MET A 1 -3.72 -17.81 -20.22
CA MET A 1 -4.18 -16.46 -19.81
C MET A 1 -3.01 -15.51 -19.98
N ASP A 2 -3.17 -14.38 -20.67
CA ASP A 2 -2.06 -13.45 -20.94
C ASP A 2 -1.83 -12.53 -19.73
N MET A 3 -0.87 -12.91 -18.87
CA MET A 3 -0.53 -12.16 -17.67
C MET A 3 0.04 -10.77 -17.96
N SER A 4 0.57 -10.54 -19.17
CA SER A 4 1.21 -9.25 -19.52
C SER A 4 0.23 -8.08 -19.46
N LYS A 5 -1.03 -8.29 -19.86
CA LYS A 5 -2.09 -7.27 -19.82
C LYS A 5 -2.48 -6.87 -18.40
N TYR A 6 -2.52 -7.84 -17.47
CA TYR A 6 -2.81 -7.57 -16.06
C TYR A 6 -1.66 -6.81 -15.40
N VAL A 7 -0.41 -7.19 -15.68
CA VAL A 7 0.79 -6.48 -15.20
C VAL A 7 0.80 -5.04 -15.73
N GLN A 8 0.56 -4.84 -17.02
CA GLN A 8 0.57 -3.51 -17.63
C GLN A 8 -0.55 -2.63 -17.07
N SER A 9 -1.76 -3.17 -16.88
CA SER A 9 -2.87 -2.42 -16.26
C SER A 9 -2.57 -2.04 -14.81
N MET A 10 -1.94 -2.95 -14.04
CA MET A 10 -1.52 -2.66 -12.66
C MET A 10 -0.46 -1.56 -12.65
N ASN A 11 0.57 -1.67 -13.48
CA ASN A 11 1.65 -0.68 -13.56
C ASN A 11 1.12 0.69 -13.99
N ASN A 12 0.24 0.77 -14.99
CA ASN A 12 -0.33 2.04 -15.43
C ASN A 12 -1.20 2.71 -14.34
N ALA A 13 -2.03 1.93 -13.64
CA ALA A 13 -2.83 2.45 -12.53
C ALA A 13 -1.95 2.92 -11.37
N PHE A 14 -0.90 2.15 -11.06
CA PHE A 14 0.06 2.47 -10.01
C PHE A 14 0.91 3.70 -10.36
N ASP A 15 1.51 3.77 -11.55
CA ASP A 15 2.40 4.85 -11.96
C ASP A 15 1.71 6.21 -11.99
N ASN A 16 0.46 6.26 -12.46
CA ASN A 16 -0.32 7.49 -12.47
C ASN A 16 -0.69 7.96 -11.06
N PHE A 17 -0.87 7.02 -10.14
CA PHE A 17 -1.24 7.32 -8.76
C PHE A 17 -0.01 7.67 -7.90
N SER A 18 1.10 6.94 -8.08
CA SER A 18 2.33 7.10 -7.31
C SER A 18 3.00 8.46 -7.51
N LYS A 19 2.91 9.04 -8.71
CA LYS A 19 3.43 10.39 -9.03
C LYS A 19 2.82 11.53 -8.21
N LYS A 20 1.71 11.27 -7.51
CA LYS A 20 1.08 12.26 -6.62
C LYS A 20 1.72 12.31 -5.24
N PHE A 21 2.58 11.35 -4.92
CA PHE A 21 3.24 11.21 -3.63
C PHE A 21 4.76 11.17 -3.81
N ASP A 22 5.50 11.42 -2.74
CA ASP A 22 6.96 11.36 -2.78
C ASP A 22 7.43 9.89 -2.84
N ALA A 23 6.72 9.01 -2.11
CA ALA A 23 6.83 7.57 -2.24
C ALA A 23 5.47 6.87 -2.00
N LEU A 24 5.27 5.71 -2.63
CA LEU A 24 4.06 4.91 -2.49
C LEU A 24 4.40 3.42 -2.54
N VAL A 25 3.74 2.61 -1.72
CA VAL A 25 3.75 1.15 -1.78
C VAL A 25 2.34 0.59 -1.67
N ILE A 26 2.13 -0.56 -2.31
CA ILE A 26 0.97 -1.42 -2.13
C ILE A 26 1.45 -2.71 -1.48
N LEU A 27 0.80 -3.09 -0.37
CA LEU A 27 1.08 -4.25 0.44
C LEU A 27 -0.14 -5.17 0.49
N ASP A 28 0.10 -6.47 0.59
CA ASP A 28 -0.92 -7.44 0.95
C ASP A 28 -1.15 -7.40 2.48
N ALA A 29 -2.39 -7.18 2.92
CA ALA A 29 -2.74 -6.97 4.33
C ALA A 29 -2.56 -8.22 5.22
N ASN A 30 -2.46 -9.41 4.61
CA ASN A 30 -2.34 -10.67 5.32
C ASN A 30 -0.88 -11.08 5.49
N THR A 31 -0.06 -10.83 4.47
CA THR A 31 1.35 -11.25 4.43
C THR A 31 2.32 -10.11 4.63
N SER A 32 1.85 -8.86 4.60
CA SER A 32 2.65 -7.63 4.58
C SER A 32 3.67 -7.56 3.42
N LYS A 33 3.51 -8.42 2.41
CA LYS A 33 4.41 -8.46 1.26
C LYS A 33 4.07 -7.34 0.28
N ARG A 34 5.12 -6.77 -0.29
CA ARG A 34 5.05 -5.78 -1.35
C ARG A 34 4.44 -6.35 -2.62
N MET A 35 3.41 -5.69 -3.12
CA MET A 35 2.76 -5.99 -4.40
C MET A 35 3.21 -5.02 -5.51
N ALA A 36 3.39 -3.74 -5.16
CA ALA A 36 3.92 -2.70 -6.05
C ALA A 36 4.56 -1.58 -5.22
N SER A 37 5.58 -0.89 -5.74
CA SER A 37 6.17 0.27 -5.07
C SER A 37 6.75 1.27 -6.06
N SER A 38 6.79 2.54 -5.67
CA SER A 38 7.48 3.58 -6.41
C SER A 38 9.00 3.39 -6.26
N PRO A 39 9.83 3.94 -7.18
CA PRO A 39 11.29 3.82 -7.09
C PRO A 39 11.89 4.40 -5.80
N ASN A 40 11.23 5.41 -5.22
CA ASN A 40 11.67 6.13 -4.03
C ASN A 40 11.17 5.50 -2.72
N TRP A 41 10.53 4.33 -2.77
CA TRP A 41 10.05 3.65 -1.56
C TRP A 41 11.18 2.83 -0.92
N HIS A 42 11.65 3.25 0.25
CA HIS A 42 12.81 2.63 0.91
C HIS A 42 12.52 2.05 2.30
N ALA A 43 11.25 1.90 2.69
CA ALA A 43 10.91 1.22 3.93
C ALA A 43 11.41 -0.24 3.94
N SER A 44 11.97 -0.65 5.06
CA SER A 44 12.33 -2.04 5.35
C SER A 44 11.09 -2.94 5.46
N ASP A 45 11.29 -4.26 5.43
CA ASP A 45 10.18 -5.21 5.58
C ASP A 45 9.57 -5.17 6.99
N ALA A 46 10.38 -4.91 8.02
CA ALA A 46 9.89 -4.74 9.39
C ALA A 46 8.99 -3.50 9.52
N GLU A 47 9.35 -2.40 8.88
CA GLU A 47 8.52 -1.19 8.83
C GLU A 47 7.20 -1.44 8.08
N GLN A 48 7.24 -2.14 6.95
CA GLN A 48 6.03 -2.53 6.20
C GLN A 48 5.08 -3.39 7.04
N VAL A 49 5.60 -4.37 7.78
CA VAL A 49 4.82 -5.21 8.70
C VAL A 49 4.17 -4.35 9.79
N SER A 50 4.92 -3.42 10.38
CA SER A 50 4.40 -2.49 11.40
C SER A 50 3.25 -1.64 10.85
N MET A 51 3.39 -1.09 9.63
CA MET A 51 2.35 -0.31 8.96
C MET A 51 1.06 -1.11 8.76
N VAL A 52 1.15 -2.37 8.32
CA VAL A 52 -0.03 -3.24 8.15
C VAL A 52 -0.68 -3.59 9.49
N ASN A 53 0.14 -3.86 10.52
CA ASN A 53 -0.36 -4.21 11.85
C ASN A 53 -1.04 -3.04 12.57
N ALA A 54 -0.71 -1.80 12.24
CA ALA A 54 -1.35 -0.62 12.82
C ALA A 54 -2.87 -0.53 12.53
N PHE A 55 -3.36 -1.19 11.47
CA PHE A 55 -4.81 -1.32 11.23
C PHE A 55 -5.48 -2.38 12.12
N LYS A 56 -4.71 -3.32 12.67
CA LYS A 56 -5.19 -4.45 13.48
C LYS A 56 -5.06 -4.17 14.98
N ASP A 57 -4.13 -3.30 15.36
CA ASP A 57 -3.82 -2.97 16.75
C ASP A 57 -3.91 -1.46 16.99
N THR A 58 -4.98 -1.03 17.65
CA THR A 58 -5.23 0.37 17.99
C THR A 58 -4.31 0.91 19.09
N SER A 59 -3.51 0.06 19.74
CA SER A 59 -2.51 0.49 20.73
C SER A 59 -1.23 1.05 20.08
N VAL A 60 -1.02 0.78 18.78
CA VAL A 60 0.07 1.36 18.01
C VAL A 60 -0.15 2.87 17.90
N THR A 61 0.77 3.65 18.44
CA THR A 61 0.71 5.13 18.41
C THR A 61 1.77 5.77 17.50
N THR A 62 2.76 5.00 17.07
CA THR A 62 3.84 5.46 16.18
C THR A 62 4.10 4.46 15.06
N LEU A 63 4.59 4.97 13.93
CA LEU A 63 5.05 4.21 12.78
C LEU A 63 6.47 4.64 12.43
N SER A 64 7.22 3.76 11.76
CA SER A 64 8.57 4.07 11.31
C SER A 64 8.67 3.99 9.79
N TYR A 65 9.39 4.94 9.19
CA TYR A 65 9.74 4.94 7.77
C TYR A 65 11.16 5.50 7.59
N GLU A 66 12.03 4.73 6.93
CA GLU A 66 13.44 5.05 6.75
C GLU A 66 14.15 5.36 8.09
N GLY A 67 13.79 4.60 9.13
CA GLY A 67 14.35 4.77 10.48
C GLY A 67 13.88 6.03 11.23
N LYS A 68 12.95 6.81 10.66
CA LYS A 68 12.32 7.97 11.31
C LYS A 68 10.96 7.59 11.89
N GLU A 69 10.67 8.04 13.11
CA GLU A 69 9.35 7.84 13.75
C GLU A 69 8.33 8.91 13.34
N PHE A 70 7.10 8.47 13.12
CA PHE A 70 5.92 9.27 12.81
C PHE A 70 4.83 8.95 13.83
N LYS A 71 4.23 9.99 14.42
CA LYS A 71 3.14 9.85 15.37
C LYS A 71 1.81 9.69 14.65
N ILE A 72 1.03 8.67 15.01
CA ILE A 72 -0.31 8.46 14.45
C ILE A 72 -1.25 9.57 14.93
N HIS A 73 -1.96 10.17 13.99
CA HIS A 73 -2.92 11.23 14.24
C HIS A 73 -4.21 10.62 14.83
N PRO A 74 -4.78 11.22 15.90
CA PRO A 74 -5.98 10.69 16.58
C PRO A 74 -7.23 10.61 15.70
N ARG A 75 -7.30 11.44 14.64
CA ARG A 75 -8.41 11.43 13.65
C ARG A 75 -8.19 10.43 12.52
N SER A 76 -7.63 9.27 12.84
CA SER A 76 -7.60 8.16 11.89
C SER A 76 -9.00 7.53 11.81
N TYR A 77 -9.42 7.15 10.61
CA TYR A 77 -10.71 6.52 10.33
C TYR A 77 -10.53 5.01 10.18
N ASP A 78 -11.61 4.22 10.26
CA ASP A 78 -11.57 2.74 10.20
C ASP A 78 -10.77 2.15 9.01
N HIS A 79 -10.60 2.93 7.94
CA HIS A 79 -9.92 2.51 6.72
C HIS A 79 -8.76 3.42 6.30
N VAL A 80 -8.45 4.46 7.10
CA VAL A 80 -7.37 5.41 6.83
C VAL A 80 -6.63 5.74 8.12
N LEU A 81 -5.33 5.47 8.17
CA LEU A 81 -4.45 5.98 9.21
C LEU A 81 -3.59 7.09 8.62
N THR A 82 -3.35 8.14 9.40
CA THR A 82 -2.40 9.19 9.04
C THR A 82 -1.43 9.36 10.18
N ALA A 83 -0.13 9.27 9.91
CA ALA A 83 0.93 9.56 10.86
C ALA A 83 1.76 10.74 10.36
N TYR A 84 2.31 11.52 11.28
CA TYR A 84 3.04 12.73 10.97
C TYR A 84 4.34 12.84 11.78
N ARG A 85 5.30 13.57 11.23
CA ARG A 85 6.55 13.91 11.88
C ARG A 85 6.87 15.37 11.58
N GLU A 86 7.22 16.12 12.61
CA GLU A 86 7.76 17.48 12.48
C GLU A 86 9.19 17.44 11.94
N GLU A 87 9.48 18.26 10.94
CA GLU A 87 10.81 18.40 10.33
C GLU A 87 11.09 19.89 10.06
N GLY A 88 11.59 20.59 11.08
CA GLY A 88 11.73 22.05 11.05
C GLY A 88 10.37 22.73 11.16
N ASP A 89 10.08 23.65 10.24
CA ASP A 89 8.79 24.37 10.17
C ASP A 89 7.72 23.62 9.35
N ASP A 90 8.00 22.38 8.93
CA ASP A 90 7.15 21.60 8.04
C ASP A 90 6.87 20.20 8.61
N TYR A 91 5.88 19.51 8.04
CA TYR A 91 5.44 18.20 8.46
C TYR A 91 5.58 17.19 7.33
N ARG A 92 6.13 16.02 7.67
CA ARG A 92 6.12 14.84 6.81
C ARG A 92 4.99 13.91 7.23
N HIS A 93 4.36 13.27 6.25
CA HIS A 93 3.19 12.44 6.51
C HIS A 93 3.38 11.05 5.92
N LEU A 94 2.99 10.06 6.71
CA LEU A 94 2.71 8.70 6.26
C LEU A 94 1.20 8.51 6.25
N MET A 95 0.67 8.15 5.10
CA MET A 95 -0.75 8.01 4.86
C MET A 95 -1.00 6.56 4.50
N LEU A 96 -1.80 5.87 5.30
CA LEU A 96 -2.10 4.45 5.10
C LEU A 96 -3.60 4.34 4.79
N ARG A 97 -3.94 3.46 3.86
CA ARG A 97 -5.32 3.13 3.51
C ARG A 97 -5.46 1.63 3.31
N ILE A 98 -6.50 1.04 3.88
CA ILE A 98 -6.83 -0.38 3.71
C ILE A 98 -8.15 -0.57 2.95
N ASP A 99 -8.20 -1.55 2.05
CA ASP A 99 -9.42 -2.00 1.39
C ASP A 99 -9.41 -3.53 1.23
N GLY A 100 -10.02 -4.21 2.20
CA GLY A 100 -10.02 -5.66 2.28
C GLY A 100 -8.62 -6.18 2.57
N ASP A 101 -8.04 -6.91 1.62
CA ASP A 101 -6.74 -7.56 1.71
C ASP A 101 -5.58 -6.74 1.13
N VAL A 102 -5.82 -5.47 0.75
CA VAL A 102 -4.81 -4.59 0.16
C VAL A 102 -4.64 -3.34 1.01
N VAL A 103 -3.38 -2.95 1.26
CA VAL A 103 -3.00 -1.71 1.95
C VAL A 103 -2.18 -0.84 0.99
N ALA A 104 -2.57 0.42 0.84
CA ALA A 104 -1.71 1.46 0.27
C ALA A 104 -1.03 2.23 1.39
N VAL A 105 0.27 2.48 1.25
CA VAL A 105 1.00 3.39 2.13
C VAL A 105 1.74 4.42 1.28
N ALA A 106 1.48 5.69 1.53
CA ALA A 106 2.15 6.80 0.88
C ALA A 106 2.95 7.62 1.89
N TYR A 107 4.11 8.08 1.45
CA TYR A 107 4.91 9.10 2.11
C TYR A 107 4.79 10.41 1.32
N THR A 108 4.58 11.53 2.02
CA THR A 108 4.50 12.84 1.38
C THR A 108 4.94 13.99 2.29
N SER A 109 5.62 14.95 1.68
CA SER A 109 5.93 16.28 2.18
C SER A 109 4.81 17.30 1.93
N ASN A 110 3.81 16.98 1.10
CA ASN A 110 2.84 17.94 0.60
C ASN A 110 1.40 17.51 0.90
N PHE A 111 1.14 17.23 2.17
CA PHE A 111 -0.12 16.65 2.64
C PHE A 111 -1.36 17.44 2.21
N LEU A 112 -1.30 18.78 2.25
CA LEU A 112 -2.44 19.64 1.92
C LEU A 112 -2.94 19.44 0.48
N GLN A 113 -2.05 19.12 -0.47
CA GLN A 113 -2.44 18.92 -1.87
C GLN A 113 -3.00 17.54 -2.16
N VAL A 114 -2.71 16.54 -1.31
CA VAL A 114 -3.05 15.14 -1.56
C VAL A 114 -4.08 14.57 -0.59
N ASN A 115 -4.39 15.28 0.50
CA ASN A 115 -5.29 14.81 1.54
C ASN A 115 -6.70 14.52 1.02
N GLU A 116 -7.32 15.42 0.25
CA GLU A 116 -8.66 15.19 -0.31
C GLU A 116 -8.68 13.98 -1.25
N LEU A 117 -7.62 13.85 -2.07
CA LEU A 117 -7.46 12.70 -2.94
C LEU A 117 -7.32 11.39 -2.14
N TRP A 118 -6.62 11.42 -1.01
CA TRP A 118 -6.39 10.23 -0.18
C TRP A 118 -7.62 9.77 0.59
N LEU A 119 -8.44 10.72 1.05
CA LEU A 119 -9.63 10.42 1.84
C LEU A 119 -10.73 9.79 0.99
N ASP A 120 -10.90 10.25 -0.25
CA ASP A 120 -11.94 9.73 -1.12
C ASP A 120 -11.62 8.31 -1.64
N LYS A 121 -12.48 7.35 -1.28
CA LYS A 121 -12.39 5.94 -1.68
C LYS A 121 -12.43 5.75 -3.20
N ALA A 122 -13.16 6.60 -3.92
CA ALA A 122 -13.28 6.48 -5.37
C ALA A 122 -11.92 6.54 -6.07
N ASN A 123 -10.99 7.34 -5.54
CA ASN A 123 -9.65 7.50 -6.11
C ASN A 123 -8.77 6.24 -6.04
N PHE A 124 -9.07 5.32 -5.11
CA PHE A 124 -8.32 4.07 -4.93
C PHE A 124 -8.96 2.88 -5.62
N THR A 125 -10.23 3.00 -6.03
CA THR A 125 -10.98 1.90 -6.64
C THR A 125 -10.27 1.34 -7.90
N PRO A 126 -9.75 2.18 -8.84
CA PRO A 126 -9.01 1.67 -9.98
C PRO A 126 -7.72 0.95 -9.60
N LEU A 127 -6.97 1.51 -8.64
CA LEU A 127 -5.69 0.95 -8.18
C LEU A 127 -5.89 -0.40 -7.48
N PHE A 128 -6.77 -0.44 -6.48
CA PHE A 128 -7.06 -1.67 -5.75
C PHE A 128 -7.75 -2.72 -6.61
N GLY A 129 -8.61 -2.31 -7.56
CA GLY A 129 -9.19 -3.21 -8.54
C GLY A 129 -8.13 -3.88 -9.41
N ALA A 130 -7.19 -3.11 -9.96
CA ALA A 130 -6.10 -3.65 -10.78
C ALA A 130 -5.17 -4.59 -9.99
N VAL A 131 -4.84 -4.22 -8.75
CA VAL A 131 -4.00 -5.04 -7.85
C VAL A 131 -4.69 -6.35 -7.47
N LYS A 132 -5.99 -6.32 -7.12
CA LYS A 132 -6.78 -7.52 -6.79
C LYS A 132 -6.93 -8.43 -8.01
N ALA A 133 -7.19 -7.88 -9.19
CA ALA A 133 -7.27 -8.65 -10.43
C ALA A 133 -5.94 -9.34 -10.77
N PHE A 134 -4.81 -8.65 -10.62
CA PHE A 134 -3.48 -9.22 -10.81
C PHE A 134 -3.18 -10.33 -9.78
N SER A 135 -3.42 -10.08 -8.49
CA SER A 135 -3.22 -11.06 -7.42
C SER A 135 -4.07 -12.33 -7.62
N GLY A 136 -5.34 -12.17 -7.99
CA GLY A 136 -6.24 -13.28 -8.31
C GLY A 136 -5.75 -14.10 -9.51
N ALA A 137 -5.32 -13.43 -10.59
CA ALA A 137 -4.77 -14.10 -11.77
C ALA A 137 -3.45 -14.84 -11.46
N ALA A 138 -2.55 -14.24 -10.67
CA ALA A 138 -1.31 -14.87 -10.23
C ALA A 138 -1.57 -16.10 -9.35
N LYS A 139 -2.50 -16.02 -8.39
CA LYS A 139 -2.94 -17.14 -7.56
C LYS A 139 -3.54 -18.27 -8.40
N ALA A 140 -4.40 -17.94 -9.37
CA ALA A 140 -4.99 -18.94 -10.28
C ALA A 140 -3.92 -19.66 -11.11
N CYS A 141 -2.99 -18.92 -11.71
CA CYS A 141 -1.89 -19.52 -12.49
C CYS A 141 -0.97 -20.40 -11.63
N GLY A 142 -0.61 -19.97 -10.41
CA GLY A 142 0.20 -20.75 -9.48
C GLY A 142 -0.52 -22.00 -8.96
N ALA A 143 -1.83 -21.89 -8.67
CA ALA A 143 -2.66 -23.02 -8.26
C ALA A 143 -2.83 -24.05 -9.39
N ILE A 144 -2.96 -23.60 -10.65
CA ILE A 144 -3.00 -24.50 -11.82
C ILE A 144 -1.66 -25.24 -11.99
N ALA A 145 -0.52 -24.55 -11.84
CA ALA A 145 0.79 -25.20 -11.89
C ALA A 145 0.94 -26.27 -10.79
N GLY A 146 0.53 -25.96 -9.55
CA GLY A 146 0.54 -26.91 -8.43
C GLY A 146 -0.43 -28.09 -8.61
N ALA A 147 -1.61 -27.86 -9.19
CA ALA A 147 -2.59 -28.91 -9.47
C ALA A 147 -2.15 -29.86 -10.59
N ILE A 148 -1.43 -29.36 -11.61
CA ILE A 148 -0.84 -30.19 -12.66
C ILE A 148 0.30 -31.03 -12.07
N SER A 149 1.16 -30.46 -11.22
CA SER A 149 2.23 -31.22 -10.56
C SER A 149 1.72 -32.27 -9.58
N ALA A 150 0.56 -32.06 -8.94
CA ALA A 150 -0.06 -33.03 -8.03
C ALA A 150 -0.88 -34.12 -8.76
N ALA A 151 -1.31 -33.88 -10.00
CA ALA A 151 -2.09 -34.85 -10.79
C ALA A 151 -1.22 -35.82 -11.60
N PHE A 152 0.07 -35.52 -11.77
CA PHE A 152 1.03 -36.33 -12.55
C PHE A 152 2.31 -36.68 -11.76
N GLY A 153 2.29 -36.52 -10.44
CA GLY A 153 3.35 -36.93 -9.52
C GLY A 153 3.03 -38.24 -8.81
#